data_AF-A0A0C2YEG3-F1
#
_entry.id   AF-A0A0C2YEG3-F1
#
_cell.length_a   1.000
_cell.length_b   1.000
_cell.length_c   1.000
_cell.angle_alpha   90.00
_cell.angle_beta   90.00
_cell.angle_gamma   90.00
#
_symmetry.space_group_name_H-M   'P 1'
#
loop_
_entity.id
_entity.type
_entity.pdbx_description
1 polymer ?
#
loop_
_entity_poly.entity_id
_entity_poly.type
_entity_poly.pdbx_seq_one_letter_code
_entity_poly.pdbx_strand_id
1 'polypeptide(L)'
;MFHKLCTLALALVVPINLATALILQIPRNPTSGGQFNLPWINEPNDPATWDLGLVNGDLGQVITLANNVDPSPASLTLTFPVVPVGSGYTIWAFVENDFNRHFATSSSFSINPATSSADIGSSTDSSATSSSTTSSSTDSSSTTSLSTTSSVAGYSIIPQPSFTANNTTATPSSSTITSSASSSSTPSAGLSSGEIAGLASSIPIGVIGLILTAIGIWYARKQAQAGRPFLGALKDDMIRFRHAT
;
A
#
# COMPACT_ATOMS: atom_id res chain seq x y z
N MET A 1 -30.49 39.83 36.76
CA MET A 1 -30.76 38.38 36.73
C MET A 1 -30.43 37.81 35.35
N PHE A 2 -29.15 37.70 34.97
CA PHE A 2 -28.73 37.22 33.64
C PHE A 2 -27.49 36.31 33.77
N HIS A 3 -27.68 35.07 34.23
CA HIS A 3 -26.59 34.08 34.38
C HIS A 3 -26.95 32.72 33.77
N LYS A 4 -27.79 32.67 32.72
CA LYS A 4 -28.39 31.39 32.27
C LYS A 4 -28.16 30.96 30.82
N LEU A 5 -27.24 31.58 30.07
CA LEU A 5 -27.06 31.23 28.64
C LEU A 5 -25.61 30.97 28.22
N CYS A 6 -24.72 30.51 29.11
CA CYS A 6 -23.30 30.30 28.78
C CYS A 6 -22.81 28.85 28.88
N THR A 7 -23.71 27.87 28.86
CA THR A 7 -23.38 26.44 28.99
C THR A 7 -24.00 25.58 27.87
N LEU A 8 -23.92 26.07 26.63
CA LEU A 8 -24.21 25.26 25.44
C LEU A 8 -23.07 25.35 24.42
N ALA A 9 -21.83 25.23 24.91
CA ALA A 9 -20.66 24.94 24.10
C ALA A 9 -20.02 23.64 24.63
N LEU A 10 -20.85 22.62 24.90
CA LEU A 10 -20.35 21.28 25.13
C LEU A 10 -19.99 20.72 23.75
N ALA A 11 -18.74 21.00 23.40
CA ALA A 11 -17.90 20.34 22.43
C ALA A 11 -18.56 19.14 21.73
N LEU A 12 -19.06 19.39 20.52
CA LEU A 12 -19.14 18.37 19.50
C LEU A 12 -17.70 18.03 19.13
N VAL A 13 -17.02 17.26 19.98
CA VAL A 13 -15.84 16.48 19.59
C VAL A 13 -16.38 15.43 18.64
N VAL A 14 -16.66 15.83 17.40
CA VAL A 14 -16.67 14.88 16.30
C VAL A 14 -15.24 14.36 16.33
N PRO A 15 -15.00 13.07 16.63
CA PRO A 15 -13.69 12.51 16.39
C PRO A 15 -13.46 12.70 14.90
N ILE A 16 -12.68 13.73 14.55
CA ILE A 16 -12.01 13.79 13.28
C ILE A 16 -11.15 12.55 13.36
N ASN A 17 -11.62 11.47 12.75
CA ASN A 17 -10.84 10.27 12.51
C ASN A 17 -9.74 10.77 11.58
N LEU A 18 -8.68 11.34 12.15
CA LEU A 18 -7.49 11.75 11.43
C LEU A 18 -7.08 10.49 10.71
N ALA A 19 -7.22 10.51 9.39
CA ALA A 19 -6.95 9.40 8.51
C ALA A 19 -5.67 8.71 8.98
N THR A 20 -5.83 7.46 9.40
CA THR A 20 -4.76 6.51 9.70
C THR A 20 -3.96 6.37 8.41
N ALA A 21 -2.92 7.19 8.25
CA ALA A 21 -2.25 7.34 6.97
C ALA A 21 -1.07 6.39 6.90
N LEU A 22 -1.32 5.09 7.09
CA LEU A 22 -0.39 4.04 6.69
C LEU A 22 0.16 4.40 5.30
N ILE A 23 1.46 4.61 5.17
CA ILE A 23 2.05 5.04 3.90
C ILE A 23 2.53 3.81 3.16
N LEU A 24 1.77 3.38 2.16
CA LEU A 24 2.16 2.31 1.25
C LEU A 24 3.16 2.84 0.21
N GLN A 25 4.35 2.25 0.16
CA GLN A 25 5.33 2.61 -0.87
C GLN A 25 5.02 1.93 -2.21
N ILE A 26 5.45 2.58 -3.29
CA ILE A 26 5.25 2.05 -4.64
C ILE A 26 6.22 0.89 -4.88
N PRO A 27 5.75 -0.27 -5.36
CA PRO A 27 6.61 -1.37 -5.78
C PRO A 27 7.61 -0.93 -6.85
N ARG A 28 8.87 -1.36 -6.73
CA ARG A 28 9.89 -1.10 -7.76
C ARG A 28 9.83 -2.18 -8.84
N ASN A 29 9.65 -1.76 -10.10
CA ASN A 29 9.64 -2.63 -11.27
C ASN A 29 8.72 -3.86 -11.15
N PRO A 30 7.44 -3.69 -10.77
CA PRO A 30 6.54 -4.83 -10.60
C PRO A 30 6.31 -5.51 -11.96
N THR A 31 6.34 -6.84 -11.96
CA THR A 31 6.06 -7.67 -13.14
C THR A 31 4.85 -8.55 -12.86
N SER A 32 4.05 -8.81 -13.90
CA SER A 32 2.90 -9.70 -13.81
C SER A 32 3.35 -11.11 -13.41
N GLY A 33 2.77 -11.69 -12.36
CA GLY A 33 3.22 -12.97 -11.80
C GLY A 33 4.54 -12.93 -11.02
N GLY A 34 5.18 -11.76 -10.89
CA GLY A 34 6.48 -11.60 -10.26
C GLY A 34 6.42 -11.36 -8.75
N GLN A 35 7.52 -11.65 -8.06
CA GLN A 35 7.69 -11.33 -6.65
C GLN A 35 8.08 -9.86 -6.45
N PHE A 36 7.55 -9.22 -5.42
CA PHE A 36 7.90 -7.86 -5.02
C PHE A 36 7.92 -7.71 -3.51
N ASN A 37 8.65 -6.70 -3.03
CA ASN A 37 8.63 -6.27 -1.64
C ASN A 37 7.79 -4.99 -1.54
N LEU A 38 6.81 -5.00 -0.64
CA LEU A 38 5.95 -3.86 -0.32
C LEU A 38 6.33 -3.31 1.06
N PRO A 39 7.13 -2.24 1.12
CA PRO A 39 7.38 -1.52 2.36
C PRO A 39 6.25 -0.53 2.70
N TRP A 40 6.06 -0.29 3.99
CA TRP A 40 5.13 0.70 4.51
C TRP A 40 5.66 1.41 5.75
N ILE A 41 5.02 2.52 6.12
CA ILE A 41 5.31 3.27 7.34
C ILE A 41 4.02 3.30 8.17
N ASN A 42 4.09 2.73 9.38
CA ASN A 42 2.97 2.69 10.33
C ASN A 42 2.83 4.02 11.07
N GLU A 43 1.58 4.36 11.41
CA GLU A 43 1.21 5.50 12.25
C GLU A 43 0.53 5.04 13.56
N PRO A 44 0.55 5.83 14.64
CA PRO A 44 0.07 5.43 15.97
C PRO A 44 -1.41 5.00 16.09
N ASN A 45 -2.21 5.14 15.04
CA ASN A 45 -3.64 4.79 15.02
C ASN A 45 -3.98 3.72 13.97
N ASP A 46 -2.99 3.12 13.32
CA ASP A 46 -3.24 2.09 12.32
C ASP A 46 -3.87 0.83 12.93
N PRO A 47 -4.73 0.12 12.19
CA PRO A 47 -5.30 -1.15 12.64
C PRO A 47 -4.22 -2.18 13.00
N ALA A 48 -4.48 -3.00 14.01
CA ALA A 48 -3.57 -4.07 14.43
C ALA A 48 -3.32 -5.11 13.33
N THR A 49 -4.31 -5.32 12.44
CA THR A 49 -4.22 -6.17 11.25
C THR A 49 -5.07 -5.58 10.14
N TRP A 50 -4.68 -5.84 8.89
CA TRP A 50 -5.36 -5.30 7.71
C TRP A 50 -5.12 -6.20 6.49
N ASP A 51 -5.89 -5.99 5.44
CA ASP A 51 -5.81 -6.76 4.19
C ASP A 51 -5.26 -5.88 3.07
N LEU A 52 -4.64 -6.52 2.08
CA LEU A 52 -4.05 -5.89 0.90
C LEU A 52 -4.85 -6.22 -0.36
N GLY A 53 -5.09 -5.21 -1.18
CA GLY A 53 -5.70 -5.38 -2.49
C GLY A 53 -4.96 -4.61 -3.59
N LEU A 54 -4.92 -5.21 -4.77
CA LEU A 54 -4.50 -4.57 -6.02
C LEU A 54 -5.74 -4.10 -6.77
N VAL A 55 -5.79 -2.82 -7.13
CA VAL A 55 -6.90 -2.22 -7.85
C VAL A 55 -6.41 -1.61 -9.15
N ASN A 56 -7.14 -1.83 -10.23
CA ASN A 56 -6.99 -1.09 -11.47
C ASN A 56 -8.33 -0.42 -11.81
N GLY A 57 -8.35 0.91 -11.82
CA GLY A 57 -9.57 1.70 -12.04
C GLY A 57 -10.22 1.45 -13.40
N ASP A 58 -9.43 1.11 -14.43
CA ASP A 58 -9.92 0.87 -15.79
C ASP A 58 -10.54 -0.53 -15.94
N LEU A 59 -10.02 -1.51 -15.19
CA LEU A 59 -10.54 -2.88 -15.19
C LEU A 59 -11.75 -3.06 -14.25
N GLY A 60 -11.96 -2.13 -13.30
CA GLY A 60 -13.04 -2.21 -12.32
C GLY A 60 -12.93 -3.43 -11.39
N GLN A 61 -11.73 -3.98 -11.24
CA GLN A 61 -11.47 -5.19 -10.46
C GLN A 61 -10.57 -4.87 -9.26
N VAL A 62 -10.87 -5.52 -8.14
CA VAL A 62 -10.04 -5.54 -6.94
C VAL A 62 -9.58 -6.97 -6.71
N ILE A 63 -8.28 -7.18 -6.59
CA ILE A 63 -7.67 -8.50 -6.38
C ILE A 63 -6.98 -8.50 -5.02
N THR A 64 -7.43 -9.33 -4.09
CA THR A 64 -6.79 -9.49 -2.78
C THR A 64 -5.39 -10.09 -2.94
N LEU A 65 -4.39 -9.43 -2.37
CA LEU A 65 -2.99 -9.85 -2.39
C LEU A 65 -2.60 -10.62 -1.12
N ALA A 66 -3.09 -10.16 0.04
CA ALA A 66 -2.82 -10.77 1.34
C ALA A 66 -3.95 -10.45 2.32
N ASN A 67 -4.17 -11.35 3.30
CA ASN A 67 -5.15 -11.15 4.36
C ASN A 67 -4.45 -11.16 5.73
N ASN A 68 -5.00 -10.43 6.69
CA ASN A 68 -4.51 -10.34 8.07
C ASN A 68 -3.01 -10.02 8.16
N VAL A 69 -2.57 -9.04 7.38
CA VAL A 69 -1.19 -8.53 7.39
C VAL A 69 -0.87 -7.96 8.76
N ASP A 70 0.23 -8.44 9.34
CA ASP A 70 0.84 -7.86 10.54
C ASP A 70 1.63 -6.60 10.12
N PRO A 71 1.34 -5.41 10.69
CA PRO A 71 2.07 -4.19 10.40
C PRO A 71 3.50 -4.16 10.97
N SER A 72 3.82 -5.00 11.95
CA SER A 72 5.09 -4.94 12.71
C SER A 72 6.39 -5.05 11.88
N PRO A 73 6.51 -5.86 10.81
CA PRO A 73 7.73 -5.95 10.00
C PRO A 73 8.00 -4.74 9.08
N ALA A 74 7.08 -3.77 8.98
CA ALA A 74 7.17 -2.59 8.09
C ALA A 74 7.36 -2.91 6.59
N SER A 75 7.27 -4.19 6.20
CA SER A 75 7.37 -4.66 4.82
C SER A 75 6.84 -6.09 4.68
N LEU A 76 6.38 -6.43 3.48
CA LEU A 76 5.94 -7.79 3.13
C LEU A 76 6.38 -8.15 1.72
N THR A 77 6.93 -9.35 1.56
CA THR A 77 7.25 -9.91 0.25
C THR A 77 6.07 -10.73 -0.26
N LEU A 78 5.56 -10.38 -1.44
CA LEU A 78 4.39 -11.00 -2.07
C LEU A 78 4.67 -11.33 -3.52
N THR A 79 3.84 -12.19 -4.11
CA THR A 79 3.83 -12.44 -5.55
C THR A 79 2.59 -11.79 -6.15
N PHE A 80 2.76 -10.97 -7.19
CA PHE A 80 1.62 -10.42 -7.91
C PHE A 80 0.85 -11.52 -8.64
N PRO A 81 -0.49 -11.44 -8.70
CA PRO A 81 -1.26 -12.26 -9.62
C PRO A 81 -0.89 -11.96 -11.07
N VAL A 82 -1.22 -12.88 -11.97
CA VAL A 82 -1.09 -12.64 -13.42
C VAL A 82 -2.20 -11.68 -13.83
N VAL A 83 -1.82 -10.44 -14.14
CA VAL A 83 -2.71 -9.35 -14.57
C VAL A 83 -2.24 -8.75 -15.89
N PRO A 84 -3.13 -8.09 -16.65
CA PRO A 84 -2.73 -7.38 -17.86
C PRO A 84 -1.64 -6.33 -17.60
N VAL A 85 -0.67 -6.24 -18.51
CA VAL A 85 0.36 -5.19 -18.45
C VAL A 85 -0.27 -3.82 -18.68
N GLY A 86 0.21 -2.80 -17.98
CA GLY A 86 -0.33 -1.45 -18.11
C GLY A 86 -0.14 -0.59 -16.87
N SER A 87 -0.63 0.65 -16.95
CA SER A 87 -0.65 1.64 -15.87
C SER A 87 -1.97 1.63 -15.09
N GLY A 88 -2.08 2.48 -14.07
CA GLY A 88 -3.34 2.70 -13.34
C GLY A 88 -3.56 1.73 -12.17
N TYR A 89 -2.55 0.94 -11.84
CA TYR A 89 -2.60 0.06 -10.67
C TYR A 89 -2.32 0.84 -9.38
N THR A 90 -3.09 0.55 -8.34
CA THR A 90 -2.88 1.05 -6.97
C THR A 90 -2.99 -0.11 -5.98
N ILE A 91 -2.32 0.00 -4.85
CA ILE A 91 -2.45 -0.94 -3.73
C ILE A 91 -3.29 -0.26 -2.65
N TRP A 92 -4.30 -0.97 -2.16
CA TRP A 92 -5.17 -0.53 -1.07
C TRP A 92 -4.91 -1.37 0.16
N ALA A 93 -4.92 -0.72 1.33
CA ALA A 93 -5.04 -1.37 2.63
C ALA A 93 -6.44 -1.11 3.20
N PHE A 94 -7.14 -2.19 3.57
CA PHE A 94 -8.50 -2.13 4.11
C PHE A 94 -8.67 -3.07 5.29
N VAL A 95 -9.75 -2.85 6.05
CA VAL A 95 -10.03 -3.59 7.29
C VAL A 95 -11.09 -4.65 7.03
N GLU A 96 -10.92 -5.85 7.59
CA GLU A 96 -11.94 -6.90 7.66
C GLU A 96 -12.54 -7.30 6.30
N ASN A 97 -11.74 -7.36 5.24
CA ASN A 97 -12.19 -7.70 3.89
C ASN A 97 -13.29 -6.76 3.32
N ASP A 98 -13.42 -5.54 3.85
CA ASP A 98 -14.34 -4.51 3.35
C ASP A 98 -13.60 -3.50 2.45
N PHE A 99 -13.64 -3.75 1.13
CA PHE A 99 -13.01 -2.87 0.14
C PHE A 99 -13.56 -1.43 0.12
N ASN A 100 -14.76 -1.20 0.66
CA ASN A 100 -15.33 0.15 0.76
C ASN A 100 -14.71 0.95 1.91
N ARG A 101 -14.01 0.27 2.84
CA ARG A 101 -13.34 0.86 4.00
C ARG A 101 -11.83 0.68 3.91
N HIS A 102 -11.24 1.22 2.85
CA HIS A 102 -9.80 1.38 2.77
C HIS A 102 -9.36 2.60 3.57
N PHE A 103 -8.22 2.47 4.25
CA PHE A 103 -7.65 3.54 5.08
C PHE A 103 -6.31 4.05 4.54
N ALA A 104 -5.68 3.29 3.65
CA ALA A 104 -4.50 3.72 2.91
C ALA A 104 -4.52 3.26 1.46
N THR A 105 -3.94 4.09 0.60
CA THR A 105 -3.84 3.87 -0.84
C THR A 105 -2.45 4.29 -1.31
N SER A 106 -1.78 3.44 -2.08
CA SER A 106 -0.52 3.79 -2.73
C SER A 106 -0.77 4.76 -3.88
N SER A 107 0.27 5.47 -4.30
CA SER A 107 0.27 6.13 -5.62
C SER A 107 0.09 5.11 -6.76
N SER A 108 -0.37 5.59 -7.91
CA SER A 108 -0.52 4.76 -9.10
C SER A 108 0.83 4.30 -9.68
N PHE A 109 0.89 3.09 -10.21
CA PHE A 109 2.06 2.53 -10.88
C PHE A 109 1.68 1.67 -12.10
N SER A 110 2.70 1.21 -12.82
CA SER A 110 2.56 0.33 -13.97
C SER A 110 3.14 -1.04 -13.71
N ILE A 111 2.48 -2.09 -14.20
CA ILE A 111 2.93 -3.48 -14.14
C ILE A 111 3.54 -3.86 -15.49
N ASN A 112 4.77 -4.37 -15.44
CA ASN A 112 5.53 -4.86 -16.58
C ASN A 112 5.14 -6.30 -16.95
N PRO A 113 5.44 -6.75 -18.19
CA PRO A 113 5.27 -8.15 -18.56
C PRO A 113 6.04 -9.09 -17.63
N ALA A 114 5.56 -10.33 -17.50
CA ALA A 114 6.25 -11.37 -16.76
C ALA A 114 7.68 -11.52 -17.29
N THR A 115 8.67 -11.51 -16.40
CA THR A 115 10.04 -11.82 -16.77
C THR A 115 10.07 -13.30 -17.15
N SER A 116 10.20 -13.59 -18.44
CA SER A 116 10.49 -14.96 -18.87
C SER A 116 11.87 -15.30 -18.34
N SER A 117 11.95 -16.01 -17.22
CA SER A 117 13.18 -16.67 -16.81
C SER A 117 13.52 -17.63 -17.93
N ALA A 118 14.47 -17.25 -18.79
CA ALA A 118 15.07 -18.20 -19.70
C ALA A 118 15.72 -19.27 -18.81
N ASP A 119 15.12 -20.45 -18.76
CA ASP A 119 15.75 -21.63 -18.16
C ASP A 119 17.14 -21.76 -18.79
N ILE A 120 18.18 -21.47 -18.01
CA ILE A 120 19.55 -21.79 -18.39
C ILE A 120 19.70 -23.28 -18.13
N GLY A 121 19.01 -24.08 -18.95
CA GLY A 121 19.27 -25.50 -19.09
C GLY A 121 20.66 -25.67 -19.65
N SER A 122 21.63 -25.76 -18.74
CA SER A 122 23.01 -26.16 -19.01
C SER A 122 23.01 -27.58 -19.59
N SER A 123 22.98 -27.69 -20.91
CA SER A 123 23.33 -28.90 -21.65
C SER A 123 24.76 -29.28 -21.30
N THR A 124 24.97 -30.37 -20.56
CA THR A 124 26.30 -30.98 -20.46
C THR A 124 26.49 -31.93 -21.63
N ASP A 125 27.54 -31.64 -22.40
CA ASP A 125 27.98 -32.29 -23.63
C ASP A 125 28.08 -33.82 -23.56
N SER A 126 27.58 -34.46 -24.62
CA SER A 126 28.05 -35.78 -25.05
C SER A 126 29.22 -35.58 -26.00
N SER A 127 30.40 -36.02 -25.60
CA SER A 127 31.60 -36.04 -26.44
C SER A 127 31.53 -37.19 -27.46
N ALA A 128 31.51 -36.84 -28.75
CA ALA A 128 31.89 -37.77 -29.81
C ALA A 128 32.61 -37.03 -30.95
N THR A 129 33.85 -37.47 -31.14
CA THR A 129 34.90 -37.10 -32.08
C THR A 129 34.50 -37.27 -33.55
N SER A 130 34.93 -36.35 -34.43
CA SER A 130 35.77 -36.61 -35.64
C SER A 130 35.46 -35.70 -36.85
N SER A 131 36.51 -34.97 -37.25
CA SER A 131 37.02 -34.75 -38.63
C SER A 131 36.21 -33.98 -39.70
N SER A 132 36.81 -32.83 -40.10
CA SER A 132 37.06 -32.32 -41.47
C SER A 132 35.84 -32.09 -42.41
N THR A 133 35.72 -31.05 -43.24
CA THR A 133 36.70 -30.36 -44.10
C THR A 133 36.00 -29.20 -44.86
N THR A 134 36.72 -28.10 -45.09
CA THR A 134 36.73 -27.20 -46.27
C THR A 134 35.50 -26.42 -46.79
N SER A 135 35.78 -25.12 -47.05
CA SER A 135 35.37 -24.25 -48.20
C SER A 135 33.90 -23.83 -48.30
N SER A 136 33.48 -22.65 -48.77
CA SER A 136 34.07 -21.36 -49.19
C SER A 136 32.91 -20.49 -49.72
N SER A 137 33.09 -19.15 -49.79
CA SER A 137 32.42 -18.21 -50.74
C SER A 137 30.99 -17.73 -50.41
N THR A 138 30.81 -16.46 -50.03
CA THR A 138 30.27 -15.32 -50.85
C THR A 138 28.96 -15.61 -51.60
N ASP A 139 27.88 -14.86 -51.30
CA ASP A 139 27.38 -13.82 -52.23
C ASP A 139 26.29 -12.91 -51.63
N SER A 140 26.09 -11.78 -52.29
CA SER A 140 25.32 -10.61 -51.88
C SER A 140 23.88 -10.56 -52.44
N SER A 141 23.09 -9.68 -51.83
CA SER A 141 22.03 -8.82 -52.44
C SER A 141 20.57 -9.30 -52.54
N SER A 142 19.72 -8.48 -51.89
CA SER A 142 18.39 -7.96 -52.26
C SER A 142 17.44 -8.75 -53.19
N THR A 143 16.18 -8.89 -52.77
CA THR A 143 15.02 -8.23 -53.44
C THR A 143 13.71 -8.43 -52.65
N THR A 144 12.88 -7.41 -52.76
CA THR A 144 11.48 -7.25 -52.34
C THR A 144 10.51 -8.27 -52.96
N SER A 145 9.44 -8.66 -52.23
CA SER A 145 8.02 -8.38 -52.57
C SER A 145 7.00 -9.34 -51.91
N LEU A 146 5.92 -8.71 -51.42
CA LEU A 146 4.49 -9.11 -51.43
C LEU A 146 3.98 -10.42 -50.81
N SER A 147 3.17 -10.22 -49.76
CA SER A 147 1.78 -10.66 -49.58
C SER A 147 1.33 -12.05 -50.04
N THR A 148 0.98 -12.91 -49.07
CA THR A 148 -0.01 -13.97 -49.26
C THR A 148 -0.89 -14.12 -48.01
N THR A 149 -2.18 -14.17 -48.27
CA THR A 149 -3.32 -14.35 -47.37
C THR A 149 -3.50 -15.81 -46.93
N SER A 150 -4.14 -15.95 -45.76
CA SER A 150 -4.98 -17.07 -45.32
C SER A 150 -4.36 -18.47 -45.20
N SER A 151 -4.25 -18.97 -43.97
CA SER A 151 -4.82 -20.29 -43.66
C SER A 151 -5.04 -20.48 -42.16
N VAL A 152 -6.16 -21.13 -41.86
CA VAL A 152 -6.67 -21.57 -40.58
C VAL A 152 -5.88 -22.79 -40.10
N ALA A 153 -5.38 -22.77 -38.87
CA ALA A 153 -4.99 -23.92 -38.04
C ALA A 153 -4.69 -23.36 -36.64
N GLY A 154 -4.98 -23.96 -35.51
CA GLY A 154 -5.58 -25.23 -35.12
C GLY A 154 -5.57 -25.19 -33.58
N TYR A 155 -6.68 -25.55 -32.95
CA TYR A 155 -6.79 -25.53 -31.50
C TYR A 155 -5.86 -26.59 -30.91
N SER A 156 -4.80 -26.14 -30.22
CA SER A 156 -3.90 -27.01 -29.46
C SER A 156 -4.41 -27.11 -28.02
N ILE A 157 -4.81 -28.33 -27.65
CA ILE A 157 -5.30 -28.69 -26.32
C ILE A 157 -4.06 -28.86 -25.44
N ILE A 158 -3.84 -27.96 -24.49
CA ILE A 158 -2.76 -28.09 -23.50
C ILE A 158 -3.25 -29.02 -22.37
N PRO A 159 -2.49 -30.04 -21.96
CA PRO A 159 -2.87 -30.95 -20.89
C PRO A 159 -2.84 -30.26 -19.51
N GLN A 160 -3.94 -30.44 -18.78
CA GLN A 160 -4.15 -30.03 -17.40
C GLN A 160 -3.28 -30.88 -16.45
N PRO A 161 -2.35 -30.31 -15.67
CA PRO A 161 -1.69 -31.05 -14.61
C PRO A 161 -2.64 -31.20 -13.41
N SER A 162 -2.96 -32.46 -13.06
CA SER A 162 -3.65 -32.81 -11.83
C SER A 162 -2.67 -32.74 -10.65
N PHE A 163 -2.88 -31.79 -9.74
CA PHE A 163 -2.17 -31.77 -8.46
C PHE A 163 -2.95 -32.59 -7.43
N THR A 164 -2.37 -33.71 -7.00
CA THR A 164 -2.83 -34.52 -5.87
C THR A 164 -2.45 -33.79 -4.58
N ALA A 165 -3.46 -33.40 -3.78
CA ALA A 165 -3.25 -32.79 -2.48
C ALA A 165 -2.75 -33.85 -1.47
N ASN A 166 -1.54 -33.67 -0.95
CA ASN A 166 -1.00 -34.48 0.14
C ASN A 166 -1.24 -33.74 1.47
N ASN A 167 -2.32 -34.11 2.17
CA ASN A 167 -2.60 -33.63 3.52
C ASN A 167 -1.66 -34.31 4.53
N THR A 168 -0.63 -33.60 5.01
CA THR A 168 0.09 -33.98 6.23
C THR A 168 -0.43 -33.16 7.40
N THR A 169 -1.31 -33.77 8.18
CA THR A 169 -1.79 -33.31 9.49
C THR A 169 -0.65 -33.40 10.50
N ALA A 170 -0.13 -32.26 10.96
CA ALA A 170 0.84 -32.21 12.05
C ALA A 170 0.10 -32.05 13.39
N THR A 171 0.29 -33.03 14.27
CA THR A 171 -0.22 -33.12 15.64
C THR A 171 0.52 -32.14 16.56
N PRO A 172 -0.18 -31.32 17.38
CA PRO A 172 0.51 -30.47 18.37
C PRO A 172 0.89 -31.29 19.62
N SER A 173 2.18 -31.34 19.93
CA SER A 173 2.70 -31.85 21.21
C SER A 173 2.53 -30.79 22.29
N SER A 174 1.78 -31.10 23.35
CA SER A 174 1.73 -30.29 24.57
C SER A 174 2.99 -30.52 25.39
N SER A 175 3.72 -29.46 25.71
CA SER A 175 4.74 -29.47 26.76
C SER A 175 4.38 -28.47 27.85
N THR A 176 3.96 -29.05 28.97
CA THR A 176 3.78 -28.44 30.28
C THR A 176 5.09 -27.82 30.75
N ILE A 177 5.10 -26.52 31.08
CA ILE A 177 6.24 -25.88 31.75
C ILE A 177 5.86 -25.57 33.19
N THR A 178 6.60 -26.25 34.06
CA THR A 178 6.52 -26.25 35.52
C THR A 178 7.04 -24.93 36.08
N SER A 179 6.25 -24.34 36.98
CA SER A 179 6.61 -23.18 37.80
C SER A 179 7.63 -23.53 38.89
N SER A 180 8.74 -22.80 38.94
CA SER A 180 9.60 -22.70 40.12
C SER A 180 9.86 -21.23 40.44
N ALA A 181 9.44 -20.84 41.64
CA ALA A 181 9.73 -19.55 42.27
C ALA A 181 11.10 -19.59 42.93
N SER A 182 11.85 -18.47 42.93
CA SER A 182 12.79 -18.06 44.00
C SER A 182 13.37 -16.65 43.77
N SER A 183 13.04 -15.75 44.71
CA SER A 183 13.89 -14.75 45.39
C SER A 183 14.81 -13.77 44.63
N SER A 184 14.42 -12.49 44.72
CA SER A 184 15.18 -11.30 45.19
C SER A 184 16.68 -11.12 44.88
N SER A 185 16.99 -10.03 44.17
CA SER A 185 18.19 -9.20 44.45
C SER A 185 18.08 -7.80 43.82
N THR A 186 18.06 -6.79 44.69
CA THR A 186 18.67 -5.42 44.62
C THR A 186 18.87 -4.68 43.27
N PRO A 187 18.56 -3.36 43.21
CA PRO A 187 18.76 -2.55 42.01
C PRO A 187 20.23 -2.14 41.85
N SER A 188 20.83 -2.51 40.72
CA SER A 188 22.13 -2.00 40.27
C SER A 188 21.90 -0.93 39.22
N ALA A 189 22.30 0.30 39.53
CA ALA A 189 22.41 1.40 38.60
C ALA A 189 23.57 1.12 37.63
N GLY A 190 23.27 0.53 36.48
CA GLY A 190 24.20 0.28 35.39
C GLY A 190 23.94 1.22 34.22
N LEU A 191 24.80 2.22 34.06
CA LEU A 191 24.90 3.08 32.89
C LEU A 191 25.40 2.23 31.70
N SER A 192 24.48 1.76 30.85
CA SER A 192 24.83 1.12 29.59
C SER A 192 24.56 2.08 28.43
N SER A 193 25.65 2.65 27.92
CA SER A 193 25.72 3.34 26.63
C SER A 193 25.24 2.40 25.52
N GLY A 194 24.13 2.73 24.85
CA GLY A 194 23.65 1.93 23.73
C GLY A 194 22.23 2.17 23.22
N GLU A 195 21.56 3.28 23.57
CA GLU A 195 20.27 3.67 22.95
C GLU A 195 20.39 5.08 22.36
N ILE A 196 20.86 5.15 21.12
CA ILE A 196 20.55 6.27 20.23
C ILE A 196 19.87 5.65 19.02
N ALA A 197 18.59 5.35 19.16
CA ALA A 197 17.71 4.99 18.06
C ALA A 197 16.37 5.71 18.26
N GLY A 198 16.14 6.75 17.45
CA GLY A 198 14.77 7.09 17.04
C GLY A 198 14.05 8.27 17.71
N LEU A 199 14.72 9.26 18.29
CA LEU A 199 14.09 10.58 18.51
C LEU A 199 14.21 11.43 17.22
N ALA A 200 13.51 11.05 16.15
CA ALA A 200 13.51 11.82 14.91
C ALA A 200 12.22 11.61 14.09
N SER A 201 11.12 12.27 14.49
CA SER A 201 10.25 13.08 13.60
C SER A 201 8.87 13.37 14.25
N SER A 202 8.84 14.10 15.37
CA SER A 202 7.58 14.57 15.99
C SER A 202 7.15 15.96 15.47
N ILE A 203 7.23 16.19 14.15
CA ILE A 203 6.71 17.41 13.52
C ILE A 203 5.97 16.99 12.24
N PRO A 204 4.62 16.92 12.25
CA PRO A 204 3.90 17.93 11.47
C PRO A 204 2.56 18.41 12.05
N ILE A 205 2.07 17.93 13.20
CA ILE A 205 0.77 18.38 13.73
C ILE A 205 0.85 19.82 14.24
N GLY A 206 1.96 20.21 14.87
CA GLY A 206 2.18 21.58 15.34
C GLY A 206 2.24 22.61 14.21
N VAL A 207 2.76 22.24 13.03
CA VAL A 207 2.94 23.17 11.90
C VAL A 207 1.59 23.50 11.25
N ILE A 208 0.71 22.50 11.09
CA ILE A 208 -0.65 22.73 10.55
C ILE A 208 -1.45 23.64 11.49
N GLY A 209 -1.35 23.41 12.81
CA GLY A 209 -1.97 24.28 13.81
C GLY A 209 -1.47 25.73 13.70
N LEU A 210 -0.16 25.92 13.53
CA LEU A 210 0.44 27.26 13.39
C LEU A 210 -0.03 27.97 12.10
N ILE A 211 -0.14 27.25 10.98
CA ILE A 211 -0.64 27.79 9.71
C ILE A 211 -2.11 28.23 9.83
N LEU A 212 -2.97 27.40 10.40
CA LEU A 212 -4.39 27.73 10.59
C LEU A 212 -4.57 28.93 11.53
N THR A 213 -3.77 29.00 12.59
CA THR A 213 -3.80 30.14 13.52
C THR A 213 -3.35 31.43 12.84
N ALA A 214 -2.31 31.37 12.01
CA ALA A 214 -1.84 32.53 11.24
C ALA A 214 -2.88 33.02 10.22
N ILE A 215 -3.54 32.11 9.50
CA ILE A 215 -4.64 32.44 8.57
C ILE A 215 -5.81 33.09 9.31
N GLY A 216 -6.19 32.53 10.47
CA GLY A 216 -7.26 33.07 11.32
C GLY A 216 -6.97 34.49 11.80
N ILE A 217 -5.75 34.75 12.30
CA ILE A 217 -5.31 36.08 12.75
C ILE A 217 -5.29 37.08 11.58
N TRP A 218 -4.78 36.67 10.41
CA TRP A 218 -4.76 37.51 9.23
C TRP A 218 -6.18 37.87 8.75
N TYR A 219 -7.08 36.89 8.72
CA TYR A 219 -8.47 37.12 8.32
C TYR A 219 -9.21 38.05 9.30
N ALA A 220 -9.00 37.88 10.61
CA ALA A 220 -9.55 38.76 11.62
C ALA A 220 -9.05 40.21 11.47
N ARG A 221 -7.75 40.41 11.18
CA ARG A 221 -7.19 41.73 10.88
C ARG A 221 -7.79 42.34 9.63
N LYS A 222 -7.97 41.56 8.57
CA LYS A 222 -8.57 42.02 7.31
C LYS A 222 -10.02 42.47 7.51
N GLN A 223 -10.80 41.75 8.31
CA GLN A 223 -12.18 42.14 8.65
C GLN A 223 -12.23 43.42 9.50
N ALA A 224 -11.29 43.59 10.44
CA ALA A 224 -11.17 44.83 11.21
C ALA A 224 -10.82 46.05 10.33
N GLN A 225 -9.95 45.88 9.34
CA GLN A 225 -9.63 46.93 8.37
C GLN A 225 -10.79 47.27 7.43
N ALA A 226 -11.66 46.29 7.13
CA ALA A 226 -12.84 46.50 6.31
C ALA A 226 -13.98 47.25 7.04
N GLY A 227 -13.80 47.60 8.33
CA GLY A 227 -14.80 48.33 9.11
C GLY A 227 -16.11 47.55 9.32
N ARG A 228 -16.11 46.23 9.07
CA ARG A 228 -17.29 45.38 9.22
C ARG A 228 -17.18 44.59 10.53
N PRO A 229 -17.93 44.96 11.58
CA PRO A 229 -17.97 44.16 12.79
C PRO A 229 -18.59 42.79 12.46
N PHE A 230 -17.80 41.73 12.63
CA PHE A 230 -18.16 40.33 12.34
C PHE A 230 -19.48 39.89 13.02
N LEU A 231 -19.83 40.51 14.15
CA LEU A 231 -21.04 40.23 14.91
C LEU A 231 -22.30 40.97 14.41
N GLY A 232 -22.18 41.94 13.50
CA GLY A 232 -23.32 42.69 12.98
C GLY A 232 -24.10 41.91 11.92
N ALA A 233 -23.39 41.23 11.00
CA ALA A 233 -24.02 40.59 9.85
C ALA A 233 -24.88 39.36 10.21
N LEU A 234 -24.50 38.60 11.23
CA LEU A 234 -25.28 37.43 11.68
C LEU A 234 -26.60 37.82 12.36
N LYS A 235 -26.68 39.02 12.95
CA LYS A 235 -27.89 39.47 13.63
C LYS A 235 -28.96 39.94 12.65
N ASP A 236 -28.57 40.58 11.55
CA ASP A 236 -29.51 41.07 10.54
C ASP A 236 -30.08 39.93 9.68
N ASP A 237 -29.30 38.89 9.42
CA ASP A 237 -29.77 37.74 8.62
C ASP A 237 -30.76 36.86 9.40
N MET A 238 -30.57 36.75 10.72
CA MET A 238 -31.48 36.01 11.59
C MET A 238 -32.83 36.73 11.81
N ILE A 239 -32.89 38.05 11.65
CA ILE A 239 -34.15 38.82 11.71
C ILE A 239 -34.94 38.67 10.40
N ARG A 240 -34.27 38.60 9.24
CA ARG A 240 -34.95 38.36 7.95
C ARG A 240 -35.66 37.02 7.88
N PHE A 241 -35.10 35.98 8.50
CA PHE A 241 -35.73 34.65 8.51
C PHE A 241 -37.04 34.60 9.30
N ARG A 242 -37.27 35.51 10.25
CA ARG A 242 -38.47 35.49 11.10
C ARG A 242 -39.70 36.18 10.47
N HIS A 243 -39.53 36.85 9.34
CA HIS A 243 -40.63 37.52 8.62
C HIS A 243 -41.04 36.83 7.31
N ALA A 244 -40.42 35.68 7.00
CA ALA A 244 -40.68 34.91 5.77
C ALA A 244 -41.57 33.67 5.98
N THR A 245 -42.21 33.54 7.14
CA THR A 245 -43.24 32.54 7.48
C THR A 245 -44.46 33.25 8.03
#